data_AF-A0A964LZW8-F1
#
_entry.id   AF-A0A964LZW8-F1
#
_cell.length_a   1.000
_cell.length_b   1.000
_cell.length_c   1.000
_cell.angle_alpha   90.00
_cell.angle_beta   90.00
_cell.angle_gamma   90.00
#
_symmetry.space_group_name_H-M   'P 1'
#
loop_
_entity.id
_entity.type
_entity.pdbx_description
1 polymer ?
#
loop_
_entity_poly.entity_id
_entity_poly.type
_entity_poly.pdbx_seq_one_letter_code
_entity_poly.pdbx_strand_id
1 'polypeptide(L)'
;MSTTNGIPDNFSGVVEFTITVTDFATAAEKVDLYVKHYRNGELHKEDGAAVLLEGKPHQWWVHGRQFSEEEYAHFLEKKALKEKLESNLGEKGSTSRGKI
;
A
#
# COMPACT_ATOMS: atom_id res chain seq x y z
N MET A 1 -15.22 20.14 6.66
CA MET A 1 -14.27 19.03 6.44
C MET A 1 -14.74 18.30 5.21
N SER A 2 -13.93 18.24 4.16
CA SER A 2 -14.25 17.40 3.00
C SER A 2 -13.92 15.95 3.33
N THR A 3 -14.78 15.04 2.90
CA THR A 3 -14.64 13.60 3.17
C THR A 3 -14.91 12.81 1.90
N THR A 4 -14.02 11.89 1.58
CA THR A 4 -14.19 10.91 0.50
C THR A 4 -14.55 9.56 1.12
N ASN A 5 -15.71 9.00 0.77
CA ASN A 5 -16.21 7.74 1.35
C ASN A 5 -16.26 7.72 2.89
N GLY A 6 -16.52 8.86 3.53
CA GLY A 6 -16.56 9.00 4.99
C GLY A 6 -15.19 9.08 5.67
N ILE A 7 -14.10 9.07 4.90
CA ILE A 7 -12.73 9.27 5.39
C ILE A 7 -12.35 10.74 5.19
N PRO A 8 -11.78 11.43 6.20
CA PRO A 8 -11.24 12.78 6.02
C PRO A 8 -10.16 12.81 4.94
N ASP A 9 -10.17 13.83 4.07
CA ASP A 9 -9.21 13.92 2.97
C ASP A 9 -7.75 14.09 3.42
N ASN A 10 -7.51 14.44 4.69
CA ASN A 10 -6.18 14.52 5.29
C ASN A 10 -5.80 13.27 6.09
N PHE A 11 -6.64 12.23 6.10
CA PHE A 11 -6.38 11.02 6.85
C PHE A 11 -5.22 10.24 6.22
N SER A 12 -4.24 9.91 7.04
CA SER A 12 -3.17 8.98 6.70
C SER A 12 -3.06 7.97 7.84
N GLY A 13 -3.19 6.69 7.52
CA GLY A 13 -3.25 5.65 8.54
C GLY A 13 -3.83 4.35 8.03
N VAL A 14 -4.10 3.45 8.97
CA VAL A 14 -4.70 2.14 8.72
C VAL A 14 -6.11 2.15 9.28
N VAL A 15 -7.06 1.66 8.50
CA VAL A 15 -8.43 1.41 8.95
C VAL A 15 -8.67 -0.09 8.93
N GLU A 16 -9.12 -0.64 10.05
CA GLU A 16 -9.44 -2.04 10.22
C GLU A 16 -10.94 -2.19 10.43
N PHE A 17 -11.56 -3.13 9.72
CA PHE A 17 -12.97 -3.49 9.85
C PHE A 17 -13.06 -4.97 10.15
N THR A 18 -14.00 -5.32 11.02
CA THR A 18 -14.34 -6.71 11.32
C THR A 18 -15.72 -7.00 10.75
N ILE A 19 -15.82 -8.04 9.92
CA ILE A 19 -17.08 -8.50 9.35
C ILE A 19 -17.44 -9.80 10.04
N THR A 20 -18.46 -9.75 10.88
CA THR A 20 -19.04 -10.93 11.50
C THR A 20 -20.20 -11.42 10.65
N VAL A 21 -20.07 -12.62 10.10
CA VAL A 21 -21.10 -13.31 9.33
C VAL A 21 -21.63 -14.45 10.18
N THR A 22 -22.91 -14.37 10.52
CA THR A 22 -23.62 -15.46 11.21
C THR A 22 -24.55 -16.13 10.22
N ASP A 23 -24.36 -17.42 9.98
CA ASP A 23 -25.28 -18.24 9.20
C ASP A 23 -26.49 -18.60 10.07
N PHE A 24 -27.68 -18.13 9.68
CA PHE A 24 -28.89 -18.29 10.48
C PHE A 24 -29.38 -19.75 10.58
N ALA A 25 -29.12 -20.57 9.55
CA ALA A 25 -29.60 -21.95 9.51
C ALA A 25 -28.72 -22.90 10.33
N THR A 26 -27.42 -22.63 10.36
CA THR A 26 -26.41 -23.48 11.02
C THR A 26 -25.89 -22.91 12.33
N ALA A 27 -26.22 -21.65 12.64
CA ALA A 27 -25.64 -20.85 13.72
C ALA A 27 -24.10 -20.75 13.65
N ALA A 28 -23.50 -21.01 12.49
CA ALA A 28 -22.07 -20.88 12.30
C ALA A 28 -21.69 -19.39 12.29
N GLU A 29 -20.68 -19.02 13.07
CA GLU A 29 -20.10 -17.68 13.07
C GLU A 29 -18.77 -17.69 12.34
N LYS A 30 -18.60 -16.75 11.41
CA LYS A 30 -17.36 -16.49 10.73
C LYS A 30 -17.00 -15.03 10.93
N VAL A 31 -15.75 -14.78 11.29
CA VAL A 31 -15.20 -13.43 11.40
C VAL A 31 -14.16 -13.28 10.31
N ASP A 32 -14.34 -12.28 9.44
CA ASP A 32 -13.36 -11.89 8.45
C ASP A 32 -12.80 -10.51 8.81
N LEU A 33 -11.48 -10.37 8.76
CA LEU A 33 -10.79 -9.10 8.97
C LEU A 33 -10.51 -8.39 7.64
N TYR A 34 -10.70 -7.07 7.64
CA TYR A 34 -10.54 -6.23 6.48
C TYR A 34 -9.70 -4.99 6.80
N VAL A 35 -8.53 -4.88 6.19
CA VAL A 35 -7.57 -3.80 6.46
C VAL A 35 -7.40 -2.92 5.23
N LYS A 36 -7.43 -1.60 5.43
CA LYS A 36 -7.18 -0.58 4.40
C LYS A 36 -6.10 0.39 4.82
N HIS A 37 -5.16 0.67 3.93
CA HIS A 37 -4.11 1.67 4.12
C HIS A 37 -4.43 2.94 3.33
N TYR A 38 -4.44 4.07 4.02
CA TYR A 38 -4.71 5.39 3.45
C TYR A 38 -3.53 6.33 3.60
N ARG A 39 -3.34 7.20 2.62
CA ARG A 39 -2.43 8.35 2.64
C ARG A 39 -3.15 9.53 2.01
N ASN A 40 -3.29 10.62 2.76
CA ASN A 40 -4.00 11.84 2.34
C ASN A 40 -5.40 11.53 1.77
N GLY A 41 -6.19 10.74 2.48
CA GLY A 41 -7.57 10.41 2.08
C GLY A 41 -7.69 9.36 0.97
N GLU A 42 -6.59 8.98 0.31
CA GLU A 42 -6.57 8.02 -0.78
C GLU A 42 -6.02 6.66 -0.35
N LEU A 43 -6.50 5.57 -0.96
CA LEU A 43 -5.90 4.25 -0.76
C LEU A 43 -4.47 4.25 -1.31
N HIS A 44 -3.51 3.86 -0.47
CA HIS A 44 -2.10 3.92 -0.82
C HIS A 44 -1.26 3.01 0.09
N LYS A 45 -0.46 2.15 -0.54
CA LYS A 45 0.64 1.44 0.10
C LYS A 45 1.70 1.08 -0.94
N GLU A 46 2.93 1.55 -0.76
CA GLU A 46 4.03 1.29 -1.71
C GLU A 46 4.79 -0.02 -1.43
N ASP A 47 4.62 -0.57 -0.23
CA ASP A 47 5.36 -1.72 0.28
C ASP A 47 4.44 -2.93 0.53
N GLY A 48 3.30 -3.00 -0.16
CA GLY A 48 2.40 -4.15 -0.15
C GLY A 48 0.97 -3.81 -0.55
N ALA A 49 0.04 -4.74 -0.30
CA ALA A 49 -1.37 -4.54 -0.58
C ALA A 49 -1.98 -3.42 0.29
N ALA A 50 -2.61 -2.45 -0.36
CA ALA A 50 -3.32 -1.38 0.32
C ALA A 50 -4.66 -1.85 0.91
N VAL A 51 -5.19 -2.96 0.40
CA VAL A 51 -6.42 -3.58 0.91
C VAL A 51 -6.18 -5.08 1.09
N LEU A 52 -6.49 -5.58 2.29
CA LEU A 52 -6.38 -6.99 2.68
C LEU A 52 -7.74 -7.47 3.20
N LEU A 53 -8.28 -8.54 2.65
CA LEU A 53 -9.45 -9.24 3.19
C LEU A 53 -9.10 -10.72 3.36
N GLU A 54 -9.37 -11.26 4.55
CA GLU A 54 -9.12 -12.66 4.83
C GLU A 54 -9.87 -13.58 3.83
N GLY A 55 -9.12 -14.49 3.19
CA GLY A 55 -9.66 -15.41 2.19
C GLY A 55 -10.02 -14.81 0.82
N LYS A 56 -9.66 -13.55 0.53
CA LYS A 56 -9.83 -12.95 -0.81
C LYS A 56 -8.52 -12.40 -1.39
N PRO A 57 -8.46 -12.18 -2.73
CA PRO A 57 -7.32 -11.54 -3.36
C PRO A 57 -7.05 -10.16 -2.76
N HIS A 58 -5.77 -9.89 -2.57
CA HIS A 58 -5.24 -8.59 -2.16
C HIS A 58 -5.56 -7.52 -3.22
N GLN A 59 -5.65 -6.26 -2.81
CA GLN A 59 -5.71 -5.15 -3.76
C GLN A 59 -4.58 -4.17 -3.51
N TRP A 60 -3.93 -3.79 -4.60
CA TRP A 60 -2.79 -2.88 -4.59
C TRP A 60 -3.24 -1.51 -5.08
N TRP A 61 -2.96 -0.50 -4.27
CA TRP A 61 -3.30 0.88 -4.57
C TRP A 61 -2.11 1.76 -4.27
N VAL A 62 -1.73 2.62 -5.22
CA VAL A 62 -0.63 3.58 -5.06
C VAL A 62 -1.14 4.93 -5.55
N HIS A 63 -1.28 5.88 -4.61
CA HIS A 63 -1.75 7.25 -4.88
C HIS A 63 -3.15 7.26 -5.51
N GLY A 64 -4.08 6.52 -4.89
CA GLY A 64 -5.47 6.43 -5.36
C GLY A 64 -5.66 5.63 -6.64
N ARG A 65 -4.60 5.17 -7.32
CA ARG A 65 -4.68 4.30 -8.50
C ARG A 65 -4.60 2.84 -8.09
N GLN A 66 -5.55 2.03 -8.56
CA GLN A 66 -5.54 0.58 -8.42
C GLN A 66 -4.59 -0.07 -9.44
N PHE A 67 -3.89 -1.12 -9.00
CA PHE A 67 -3.00 -1.94 -9.82
C PHE A 67 -3.50 -3.38 -9.84
N SER A 68 -3.31 -4.07 -10.97
CA SER A 68 -3.33 -5.53 -10.98
C SER A 68 -2.13 -6.10 -10.24
N GLU A 69 -2.15 -7.40 -9.95
CA GLU A 69 -1.02 -8.09 -9.31
C GLU A 69 0.25 -7.98 -10.18
N GLU A 70 0.11 -8.17 -11.49
CA GLU A 70 1.21 -8.10 -12.47
C GLU A 70 1.74 -6.67 -12.62
N GLU A 71 0.84 -5.68 -12.71
CA GLU A 71 1.23 -4.27 -12.79
C GLU A 71 1.98 -3.84 -11.52
N TYR A 72 1.52 -4.31 -10.36
CA TYR A 72 2.14 -4.00 -9.08
C TYR A 72 3.51 -4.68 -8.94
N ALA A 73 3.67 -5.93 -9.40
CA ALA A 73 4.96 -6.62 -9.43
C ALA A 73 5.98 -5.82 -10.26
N HIS A 74 5.62 -5.38 -11.46
CA HIS A 74 6.50 -4.55 -12.29
C HIS A 74 6.79 -3.18 -11.66
N PHE A 75 5.82 -2.58 -10.95
CA PHE A 75 6.04 -1.35 -10.19
C PHE A 75 7.11 -1.54 -9.10
N LEU A 76 7.05 -2.63 -8.34
CA LEU A 76 8.04 -2.95 -7.30
C LEU A 76 9.44 -3.16 -7.90
N GLU A 77 9.55 -3.88 -9.01
CA GLU A 77 10.83 -4.06 -9.70
C GLU A 77 11.41 -2.71 -10.14
N LYS A 78 10.60 -1.85 -10.76
CA LYS A 78 11.02 -0.52 -11.18
C LYS A 78 11.45 0.36 -9.99
N LYS A 79 10.72 0.30 -8.88
CA LYS A 79 11.07 1.00 -7.63
C LYS A 79 12.43 0.53 -7.11
N ALA A 80 12.64 -0.79 -7.03
CA ALA A 80 13.89 -1.37 -6.56
C ALA A 80 15.08 -1.04 -7.48
N LEU A 81 14.88 -1.04 -8.80
CA LEU A 81 15.91 -0.63 -9.76
C LEU A 81 16.28 0.84 -9.59
N LYS A 82 15.27 1.72 -9.42
CA LYS A 82 15.49 3.15 -9.20
C LYS A 82 16.27 3.41 -7.90
N GLU A 83 15.91 2.75 -6.81
CA GLU A 83 16.60 2.87 -5.52
C GLU A 83 18.05 2.40 -5.60
N LYS A 84 18.31 1.25 -6.26
CA LYS A 84 19.67 0.76 -6.52
C LYS A 84 20.48 1.74 -7.36
N LEU A 85 19.86 2.39 -8.34
CA LEU A 85 20.53 3.39 -9.17
C LEU A 85 20.91 4.62 -8.33
N GLU A 86 19.97 5.16 -7.55
CA GLU A 86 20.21 6.32 -6.69
C GLU A 86 21.29 6.05 -5.63
N SER A 87 21.30 4.87 -5.01
CA SER A 87 22.35 4.44 -4.09
C SER A 87 23.74 4.40 -4.74
N ASN A 88 23.85 3.88 -5.96
CA ASN A 88 25.14 3.78 -6.68
C ASN A 88 25.66 5.14 -7.18
N LEU A 89 24.77 6.09 -7.46
CA LEU A 89 25.14 7.45 -7.88
C LEU A 89 25.61 8.33 -6.71
N GLY A 90 25.12 8.08 -5.49
CA GLY A 90 25.54 8.80 -4.28
C GLY A 90 27.01 8.57 -3.89
N GLU A 91 27.58 7.40 -4.19
CA GLU A 91 28.98 7.08 -3.83
C GLU A 91 30.03 7.68 -4.79
N LYS A 92 29.66 8.02 -6.03
CA LYS A 92 30.62 8.54 -7.04
C LYS A 92 30.95 10.03 -6.90
N GLY A 93 30.40 10.73 -5.91
CA GLY A 93 30.58 12.17 -5.70
C GLY A 93 31.79 12.61 -4.87
N SER A 94 32.48 11.71 -4.15
CA SER A 94 33.57 12.08 -3.23
C SER A 94 34.95 11.61 -3.68
N THR A 95 35.38 11.97 -4.89
CA THR A 95 36.82 12.02 -5.20
C THR A 95 37.25 13.47 -5.37
N SER A 96 37.39 14.15 -4.22
CA SER A 96 38.12 15.41 -4.15
C SER A 96 39.58 15.15 -4.55
N ARG A 97 39.89 15.42 -5.81
CA ARG A 97 41.25 15.68 -6.30
C ARG A 97 41.77 16.96 -5.62
N GLY A 98 42.63 16.84 -4.61
CA GLY A 98 43.61 17.90 -4.27
C GLY A 98 44.96 17.46 -4.85
N LYS A 99 45.41 18.01 -5.99
CA LYS A 99 46.35 19.16 -6.13
C LYS A 99 47.58 19.00 -5.23
N ILE A 100 48.67 18.45 -5.78
CA ILE A 100 49.88 19.14 -6.31
C ILE A 100 50.57 19.95 -5.22
#